data_AF-A0A848FTS1-F1
#
_entry.id   AF-A0A848FTS1-F1
#
_cell.length_a   1.000
_cell.length_b   1.000
_cell.length_c   1.000
_cell.angle_alpha   90.00
_cell.angle_beta   90.00
_cell.angle_gamma   90.00
#
_symmetry.space_group_name_H-M   'P 1'
#
loop_
_entity.id
_entity.type
_entity.pdbx_description
1 polymer ?
#
loop_
_entity_poly.entity_id
_entity_poly.type
_entity_poly.pdbx_seq_one_letter_code
_entity_poly.pdbx_strand_id
1 'polypeptide(L)'
;MFEKNDKRRLYQLMDMYLSGNISDKVFCDEFYYSYDLEIDLDTLTDIEKKAFSELSTVSDRFSEFEEDHIKYPKGFYTSEELKQKITETKEKLQEQSSQ
;
A
#
# COMPACT_ATOMS: atom_id res chain seq x y z
N MET A 1 -5.26 -5.31 14.93
CA MET A 1 -4.39 -5.26 13.73
C MET A 1 -3.20 -6.19 13.99
N PHE A 2 -2.71 -6.97 13.02
CA PHE A 2 -1.54 -7.86 13.20
C PHE A 2 -0.27 -7.06 13.54
N GLU A 3 0.78 -7.71 14.05
CA GLU A 3 2.07 -7.04 14.34
C GLU A 3 2.73 -6.47 13.07
N LYS A 4 3.58 -5.44 13.22
CA LYS A 4 4.16 -4.72 12.06
C LYS A 4 5.02 -5.59 11.16
N ASN A 5 5.74 -6.55 11.74
CA ASN A 5 6.58 -7.51 11.01
C ASN A 5 5.81 -8.74 10.49
N ASP A 6 4.49 -8.80 10.69
CA ASP A 6 3.66 -9.88 10.17
C ASP A 6 3.05 -9.48 8.83
N LYS A 7 3.37 -10.22 7.76
CA LYS A 7 2.87 -9.93 6.42
C LYS A 7 1.35 -9.85 6.33
N ARG A 8 0.60 -10.55 7.19
CA ARG A 8 -0.87 -10.47 7.25
C ARG A 8 -1.37 -9.07 7.57
N ARG A 9 -0.55 -8.24 8.21
CA ARG A 9 -0.85 -6.82 8.45
C ARG A 9 -1.00 -6.05 7.15
N LEU A 10 -0.17 -6.29 6.14
CA LEU A 10 -0.26 -5.59 4.84
C LEU A 10 -1.61 -5.87 4.16
N TYR A 11 -2.05 -7.13 4.18
CA TYR A 11 -3.38 -7.52 3.69
C TYR A 11 -4.50 -6.84 4.48
N GLN A 12 -4.40 -6.87 5.81
CA GLN A 12 -5.37 -6.22 6.68
C GLN A 12 -5.45 -4.71 6.46
N LEU A 13 -4.34 -4.03 6.22
CA LEU A 13 -4.30 -2.60 5.93
C LEU A 13 -5.05 -2.28 4.63
N MET A 14 -4.83 -3.06 3.57
CA MET A 14 -5.58 -2.89 2.31
C MET A 14 -7.08 -3.11 2.52
N ASP A 15 -7.47 -4.14 3.28
CA ASP A 15 -8.89 -4.40 3.59
C ASP A 15 -9.53 -3.26 4.40
N MET A 16 -8.83 -2.77 5.43
CA MET A 16 -9.30 -1.66 6.26
C MET A 16 -9.42 -0.37 5.44
N TYR A 17 -8.49 -0.11 4.53
CA TYR A 17 -8.54 1.04 3.65
C TYR A 17 -9.73 0.96 2.69
N LEU A 18 -9.88 -0.16 1.98
CA LEU A 18 -10.95 -0.34 0.97
C LEU A 18 -12.36 -0.38 1.60
N SER A 19 -12.46 -0.77 2.87
CA SER A 19 -13.71 -0.69 3.64
C SER A 19 -13.99 0.68 4.27
N GLY A 20 -13.09 1.65 4.09
CA GLY A 20 -13.25 3.00 4.65
C GLY A 20 -13.00 3.10 6.16
N ASN A 21 -12.40 2.07 6.77
CA ASN A 21 -12.08 2.04 8.20
C ASN A 21 -10.84 2.88 8.54
N ILE A 22 -9.96 3.16 7.57
CA ILE A 22 -8.78 4.02 7.72
C ILE A 22 -8.67 4.99 6.54
N SER A 23 -8.09 6.16 6.78
CA SER A 23 -7.85 7.18 5.75
C SER A 23 -6.58 6.91 4.93
N ASP A 24 -6.40 7.66 3.84
CA ASP A 24 -5.19 7.64 3.00
C ASP A 24 -3.92 7.80 3.85
N LYS A 25 -3.89 8.82 4.71
CA LYS A 25 -2.74 9.08 5.59
C LYS A 25 -2.44 7.91 6.53
N VAL A 26 -3.47 7.36 7.18
CA VAL A 26 -3.28 6.22 8.10
C VAL A 26 -2.79 4.99 7.34
N PHE A 27 -3.30 4.75 6.13
CA PHE A 27 -2.81 3.66 5.29
C PHE A 27 -1.33 3.87 4.92
N CYS A 28 -0.96 5.03 4.39
CA CYS A 28 0.42 5.31 3.98
C CYS A 28 1.40 5.16 5.16
N ASP A 29 1.10 5.77 6.30
CA ASP A 29 1.96 5.70 7.49
C ASP A 29 2.13 4.25 7.96
N GLU A 30 1.02 3.51 8.13
CA GLU A 30 1.06 2.15 8.67
C GLU A 30 1.64 1.14 7.67
N PHE A 31 1.45 1.35 6.37
CA PHE A 31 2.07 0.53 5.34
C PHE A 31 3.58 0.73 5.35
N TYR A 32 4.06 1.98 5.40
CA TYR A 32 5.49 2.30 5.52
C TYR A 32 6.12 1.65 6.76
N TYR A 33 5.49 1.81 7.94
CA TYR A 33 6.00 1.19 9.16
C TYR A 33 6.03 -0.33 9.11
N SER A 34 5.18 -0.96 8.31
CA SER A 34 5.11 -2.42 8.24
C SER A 34 6.03 -2.96 7.15
N TYR A 35 5.87 -2.50 5.91
CA TYR A 35 6.60 -3.03 4.75
C TYR A 35 8.04 -2.52 4.68
N ASP A 36 8.25 -1.21 4.77
CA ASP A 36 9.57 -0.60 4.51
C ASP A 36 10.51 -0.70 5.71
N LEU A 37 9.98 -0.88 6.93
CA LEU A 37 10.77 -0.88 8.17
C LEU A 37 10.82 -2.23 8.92
N GLU A 38 9.74 -3.01 8.96
CA GLU A 38 9.59 -4.10 9.94
C GLU A 38 9.50 -5.50 9.31
N ILE A 39 9.00 -5.62 8.08
CA ILE A 39 8.85 -6.92 7.42
C ILE A 39 10.20 -7.50 7.01
N ASP A 40 10.39 -8.77 7.36
CA ASP A 40 11.43 -9.59 6.76
C ASP A 40 10.99 -9.99 5.34
N LEU A 41 11.65 -9.40 4.33
CA LEU A 41 11.36 -9.67 2.92
C LEU A 41 11.51 -11.16 2.56
N ASP A 42 12.29 -11.95 3.29
CA ASP A 42 12.42 -13.39 3.03
C ASP A 42 11.15 -14.18 3.36
N THR A 43 10.22 -13.58 4.10
CA THR A 43 8.88 -14.16 4.38
C THR A 43 7.86 -13.93 3.26
N LEU A 44 8.22 -13.10 2.27
CA LEU A 44 7.38 -12.76 1.12
C LEU A 44 7.74 -13.60 -0.11
N THR A 45 6.71 -14.03 -0.83
CA THR A 45 6.83 -14.58 -2.19
C THR A 45 7.30 -13.49 -3.17
N ASP A 46 7.83 -13.89 -4.33
CA ASP A 46 8.26 -12.94 -5.35
C ASP A 46 7.12 -12.04 -5.86
N ILE A 47 5.90 -12.58 -5.89
CA ILE A 47 4.70 -11.84 -6.28
C ILE A 47 4.34 -10.81 -5.21
N GLU A 48 4.35 -11.20 -3.92
CA GLU A 48 4.17 -10.27 -2.79
C GLU A 48 5.23 -9.17 -2.83
N LYS A 49 6.52 -9.51 -2.97
CA LYS A 49 7.62 -8.53 -3.06
C LYS A 49 7.37 -7.51 -4.15
N LYS A 50 7.05 -7.97 -5.37
CA LYS A 50 6.79 -7.08 -6.50
C LYS A 50 5.57 -6.19 -6.27
N ALA A 51 4.46 -6.77 -5.84
CA ALA A 51 3.21 -6.05 -5.67
C ALA A 51 3.29 -5.02 -4.52
N PHE A 52 3.88 -5.40 -3.38
CA PHE A 52 4.06 -4.49 -2.26
C PHE A 52 5.11 -3.42 -2.53
N SER A 53 6.16 -3.69 -3.32
CA SER A 53 7.12 -2.66 -3.74
C SER A 53 6.49 -1.61 -4.66
N GLU A 54 5.65 -2.04 -5.60
CA GLU A 54 4.86 -1.14 -6.46
C GLU A 54 3.89 -0.29 -5.63
N LEU A 55 3.27 -0.88 -4.60
CA LEU A 55 2.37 -0.16 -3.68
C LEU A 55 3.11 0.81 -2.76
N SER A 56 4.24 0.42 -2.18
CA SER A 56 5.13 1.27 -1.36
C SER A 56 5.53 2.54 -2.13
N THR A 57 5.90 2.39 -3.41
CA THR A 57 6.22 3.54 -4.27
C THR A 57 5.08 4.56 -4.37
N VAL A 58 3.83 4.08 -4.43
CA VAL A 58 2.65 4.95 -4.52
C VAL A 58 2.31 5.57 -3.18
N SER A 59 2.35 4.79 -2.09
CA SER A 59 2.05 5.29 -0.74
C SER A 59 3.07 6.32 -0.25
N ASP A 60 4.35 6.10 -0.53
CA ASP A 60 5.45 7.02 -0.14
C ASP A 60 5.40 8.36 -0.86
N ARG A 61 4.77 8.38 -2.04
CA ARG A 61 4.61 9.57 -2.88
C ARG A 61 3.17 10.06 -2.90
N PHE A 62 2.33 9.61 -1.98
CA PHE A 62 0.99 10.18 -1.83
C PHE A 62 1.07 11.62 -1.30
N SER A 63 0.25 12.52 -1.86
CA SER A 63 -0.02 13.82 -1.24
C SER A 63 -1.49 14.16 -1.35
N GLU A 64 -2.08 14.59 -0.23
CA GLU A 64 -3.45 15.09 -0.14
C GLU A 64 -3.57 16.56 -0.60
N PHE A 65 -2.45 17.26 -0.81
CA PHE A 65 -2.42 18.69 -1.11
C PHE A 65 -2.41 18.94 -2.62
N GLU A 66 -3.42 19.64 -3.13
CA GLU A 66 -3.51 20.02 -4.55
C GLU A 66 -2.29 20.83 -5.01
N GLU A 67 -1.72 21.65 -4.12
CA GLU A 67 -0.54 22.46 -4.40
C GLU A 67 0.69 21.62 -4.76
N ASP A 68 0.84 20.43 -4.16
CA ASP A 68 1.95 19.52 -4.49
C ASP A 68 1.80 18.98 -5.91
N HIS A 69 0.58 18.68 -6.33
CA HIS A 69 0.27 18.20 -7.69
C HIS A 69 0.46 19.29 -8.75
N ILE A 70 0.17 20.55 -8.41
CA ILE A 70 0.41 21.70 -9.29
C ILE A 70 1.91 22.00 -9.39
N LYS A 71 2.61 22.03 -8.25
CA LYS A 71 4.02 22.43 -8.17
C LYS A 71 4.97 21.34 -8.68
N TYR A 72 4.60 20.08 -8.50
CA TYR A 72 5.37 18.92 -8.93
C TYR A 72 4.51 18.00 -9.79
N PRO A 73 4.25 18.37 -11.06
CA PRO A 73 3.49 17.53 -11.96
C PRO A 73 4.11 16.13 -12.07
N LYS A 74 3.32 15.08 -11.79
CA LYS A 74 3.76 13.67 -11.72
C LYS A 74 4.75 13.34 -10.59
N GLY A 75 4.95 14.24 -9.63
CA GLY A 75 5.79 14.02 -8.46
C GLY A 75 5.11 13.19 -7.38
N PHE A 76 3.79 13.37 -7.25
CA PHE A 76 2.94 12.76 -6.24
C PHE A 76 1.76 12.02 -6.84
N TYR A 77 1.20 11.10 -6.06
CA TYR A 77 -0.03 10.38 -6.36
C TYR A 77 -1.20 10.94 -5.57
N THR A 78 -2.36 10.95 -6.22
CA THR A 78 -3.64 11.36 -5.65
C THR A 78 -4.29 10.24 -4.83
N SER A 79 -5.34 10.56 -4.07
CA SER A 79 -6.14 9.55 -3.34
C SER A 79 -6.79 8.53 -4.29
N GLU A 80 -7.19 8.96 -5.48
CA GLU A 80 -7.78 8.06 -6.48
C GLU A 80 -6.76 7.05 -7.00
N GLU A 81 -5.54 7.51 -7.33
CA GLU A 81 -4.44 6.65 -7.78
C GLU A 81 -3.96 5.69 -6.67
N LEU A 82 -3.90 6.17 -5.43
CA LEU A 82 -3.60 5.34 -4.26
C LEU A 82 -4.62 4.21 -4.12
N LYS A 83 -5.92 4.55 -4.13
CA LYS A 83 -7.00 3.57 -4.03
C LYS A 83 -7.00 2.56 -5.17
N GLN A 84 -6.75 3.03 -6.40
CA GLN A 84 -6.62 2.16 -7.56
C GLN A 84 -5.45 1.19 -7.36
N LYS A 85 -4.26 1.67 -6.97
CA LYS A 85 -3.10 0.81 -6.74
C LYS A 85 -3.32 -0.24 -5.65
N ILE A 86 -3.98 0.14 -4.55
CA ILE A 86 -4.34 -0.79 -3.47
C ILE A 86 -5.29 -1.88 -3.99
N THR A 87 -6.28 -1.50 -4.80
CA THR A 87 -7.24 -2.44 -5.40
C THR A 87 -6.53 -3.43 -6.35
N GLU A 88 -5.73 -2.91 -7.28
CA GLU A 88 -4.92 -3.73 -8.20
C GLU A 88 -3.99 -4.70 -7.45
N THR A 89 -3.34 -4.23 -6.38
CA THR A 89 -2.45 -5.05 -5.56
C THR A 89 -3.21 -6.19 -4.90
N LYS A 90 -4.39 -5.90 -4.32
CA LYS A 90 -5.23 -6.90 -3.68
C LYS A 90 -5.72 -7.95 -4.67
N GLU A 91 -6.22 -7.53 -5.83
CA GLU A 91 -6.69 -8.44 -6.89
C GLU A 91 -5.58 -9.38 -7.36
N LYS A 92 -4.39 -8.82 -7.66
CA LYS A 92 -3.20 -9.58 -8.08
C LYS A 92 -2.79 -10.66 -7.06
N LEU A 93 -2.94 -10.38 -5.77
CA LEU A 93 -2.59 -11.33 -4.70
C LEU A 93 -3.71 -12.37 -4.45
N GLN A 94 -4.98 -12.04 -4.73
CA GLN A 94 -6.11 -12.97 -4.60
C GLN A 94 -6.18 -13.99 -5.74
N GLU A 95 -5.90 -13.57 -6.98
CA GLU A 95 -5.89 -14.46 -8.14
C GLU A 95 -4.91 -15.63 -7.98
N GLN A 96 -3.81 -15.39 -7.26
CA GLN A 96 -2.75 -16.38 -7.01
C GLN A 96 -3.04 -17.28 -5.81
N SER A 97 -3.98 -16.90 -4.93
CA SER A 97 -4.42 -17.73 -3.81
C SER A 97 -5.45 -18.79 -4.25
N SER A 98 -5.96 -18.68 -5.48
CA SER A 98 -7.00 -19.54 -6.06
C SER A 98 -6.45 -20.55 -7.08
N GLN A 99 -5.12 -20.63 -7.23
CA GLN A 99 -4.39 -21.61 -8.04
C GLN A 99 -3.57 -22.54 -7.16
#